data_AF-A0A7C4PF94-F1
#
_entry.id   AF-A0A7C4PF94-F1
#
_cell.length_a   1.000
_cell.length_b   1.000
_cell.length_c   1.000
_cell.angle_alpha   90.00
_cell.angle_beta   90.00
_cell.angle_gamma   90.00
#
_symmetry.space_group_name_H-M   'P 1'
#
loop_
_entity.id
_entity.type
_entity.pdbx_description
1 polymer ?
#
loop_
_entity_poly.entity_id
_entity_poly.type
_entity_poly.pdbx_seq_one_letter_code
_entity_poly.pdbx_strand_id
1 'polypeptide(L)'
;PPYLLWLDGADVFLFMSASPGRGLSDRPELASARWVNHILRAYASLYTSFVVHTNRVGFEDGLNFWGSAAAFDPNGDLLGEGPAFEEALTLVELDLNQLHRTRSRLPLLRDERTALVQRELNRILSDRSRNSGR
;
A
#
# COMPACT_ATOMS: atom_id res chain seq x y z
N PRO A 1 3.16 2.31 -10.71
CA PRO A 1 2.51 3.06 -9.60
C PRO A 1 1.13 2.48 -9.29
N PRO A 2 0.70 2.38 -8.03
CA PRO A 2 -0.56 1.73 -7.65
C PRO A 2 -1.79 2.23 -8.42
N TYR A 3 -1.91 3.54 -8.61
CA TYR A 3 -3.00 4.15 -9.38
C TYR A 3 -3.09 3.64 -10.83
N LEU A 4 -1.97 3.51 -11.54
CA LEU A 4 -1.99 3.03 -12.94
C LEU A 4 -2.38 1.56 -13.02
N LEU A 5 -1.90 0.73 -12.09
CA LEU A 5 -2.27 -0.68 -12.01
C LEU A 5 -3.76 -0.84 -11.66
N TRP A 6 -4.28 0.01 -10.78
CA TRP A 6 -5.70 0.04 -10.46
C TRP A 6 -6.58 0.35 -11.67
N LEU A 7 -6.19 1.35 -12.48
CA LEU A 7 -6.85 1.67 -13.74
C LEU A 7 -6.77 0.51 -14.75
N ASP A 8 -5.70 -0.27 -14.71
CA ASP A 8 -5.48 -1.46 -15.54
C ASP A 8 -6.19 -2.72 -15.00
N GLY A 9 -6.99 -2.59 -13.94
CA GLY A 9 -7.81 -3.67 -13.40
C GLY A 9 -7.14 -4.53 -12.33
N ALA A 10 -6.08 -4.04 -11.67
CA ALA A 10 -5.45 -4.78 -10.59
C ALA A 10 -6.38 -5.01 -9.39
N ASP A 11 -6.62 -6.29 -9.09
CA ASP A 11 -7.43 -6.74 -7.96
C ASP A 11 -6.62 -6.97 -6.68
N VAL A 12 -5.32 -7.24 -6.83
CA VAL A 12 -4.39 -7.49 -5.73
C VAL A 12 -3.09 -6.71 -5.96
N PHE A 13 -2.68 -5.96 -4.93
CA PHE A 13 -1.37 -5.33 -4.87
C PHE A 13 -0.43 -6.17 -4.02
N LEU A 14 0.74 -6.50 -4.56
CA LEU A 14 1.81 -7.17 -3.84
C LEU A 14 2.95 -6.19 -3.60
N PHE A 15 3.24 -5.89 -2.34
CA PHE A 15 4.34 -5.01 -1.94
C PHE A 15 5.41 -5.78 -1.18
N MET A 16 6.62 -5.77 -1.72
CA MET A 16 7.79 -6.36 -1.07
C MET A 16 8.71 -5.23 -0.61
N SER A 17 9.13 -5.25 0.65
CA SER A 17 10.03 -4.24 1.19
C SER A 17 11.23 -4.84 1.92
N ALA A 18 12.28 -4.03 2.00
CA ALA A 18 13.34 -4.15 3.00
C ALA A 18 13.39 -2.81 3.73
N SER A 19 12.36 -2.53 4.52
CA SER A 19 12.17 -1.27 5.25
C SER A 19 12.77 -1.38 6.64
N PRO A 20 13.83 -0.61 6.95
CA PRO A 20 14.42 -0.61 8.29
C PRO A 20 13.47 0.00 9.32
N GLY A 21 13.47 -0.60 10.51
CA GLY A 21 12.79 -0.10 11.68
C GLY A 21 13.42 1.20 12.17
N ARG A 22 12.63 2.28 12.27
CA ARG A 22 13.05 3.58 12.81
C ARG A 22 11.95 4.18 13.68
N GLY A 23 12.33 5.19 14.47
CA GLY A 23 11.42 5.98 15.29
C GLY A 23 10.95 5.24 16.53
N LEU A 24 11.88 4.97 17.45
CA LEU A 24 11.59 4.49 18.79
C LEU A 24 10.80 5.56 19.56
N SER A 25 9.82 5.11 20.33
CA SER A 25 8.97 5.95 21.17
C SER A 25 8.48 5.14 22.38
N ASP A 26 7.60 5.72 23.18
CA ASP A 26 6.86 5.04 24.25
C ASP A 26 5.82 4.02 23.72
N ARG A 27 5.57 4.02 22.40
CA ARG A 27 4.67 3.06 21.75
C ARG A 27 5.35 1.71 21.48
N PRO A 28 4.58 0.61 21.50
CA PRO A 28 5.12 -0.73 21.24
C PRO A 28 5.59 -0.92 19.79
N GLU A 29 5.02 -0.19 18.85
CA GLU A 29 5.34 -0.29 17.42
C GLU A 29 6.34 0.77 16.97
N LEU A 30 7.29 0.38 16.12
CA LEU A 30 8.19 1.30 15.44
C LEU A 30 7.42 2.26 14.53
N ALA A 31 7.80 3.54 14.52
CA ALA A 31 7.12 4.54 13.69
C ALA A 31 7.12 4.18 12.19
N SER A 32 8.21 3.57 11.69
CA SER A 32 8.27 3.05 10.31
C SER A 32 7.18 2.01 10.03
N ALA A 33 7.04 1.01 10.91
CA ALA A 33 6.08 -0.08 10.74
C ALA A 33 4.65 0.45 10.76
N ARG A 34 4.34 1.30 11.75
CA ARG A 34 3.03 1.96 11.87
C ARG A 34 2.68 2.79 10.62
N TRP A 35 3.65 3.55 10.10
CA TRP A 35 3.44 4.36 8.90
C TRP A 35 3.16 3.49 7.68
N VAL A 36 3.94 2.41 7.49
CA VAL A 36 3.74 1.46 6.40
C VAL A 36 2.34 0.85 6.49
N ASN A 37 1.97 0.28 7.65
CA ASN A 37 0.64 -0.32 7.86
C ASN A 37 -0.51 0.66 7.59
N HIS A 38 -0.34 1.93 7.98
CA HIS A 38 -1.32 2.98 7.67
C HIS A 38 -1.49 3.20 6.16
N ILE A 39 -0.39 3.26 5.40
CA ILE A 39 -0.43 3.42 3.94
C ILE A 39 -1.00 2.18 3.24
N LEU A 40 -0.66 0.96 3.70
CA LEU A 40 -1.20 -0.28 3.14
C LEU A 40 -2.72 -0.33 3.25
N ARG A 41 -3.25 -0.01 4.44
CA ARG A 41 -4.69 0.11 4.69
C ARG A 41 -5.34 1.18 3.83
N ALA A 42 -4.69 2.33 3.69
CA ALA A 42 -5.16 3.41 2.85
C ALA A 42 -5.21 2.99 1.37
N TYR A 43 -4.21 2.27 0.87
CA TYR A 43 -4.20 1.76 -0.51
C TYR A 43 -5.29 0.73 -0.75
N ALA A 44 -5.51 -0.19 0.18
CA ALA A 44 -6.54 -1.22 0.03
C ALA A 44 -7.94 -0.61 -0.08
N SER A 45 -8.25 0.35 0.80
CA SER A 45 -9.52 1.08 0.80
C SER A 45 -9.67 2.06 -0.37
N LEU A 46 -8.62 2.82 -0.71
CA LEU A 46 -8.66 3.80 -1.81
C LEU A 46 -8.80 3.13 -3.18
N TYR A 47 -8.12 2.01 -3.40
CA TYR A 47 -8.18 1.29 -4.66
C TYR A 47 -9.24 0.18 -4.66
N THR A 48 -9.95 -0.04 -3.55
CA THR A 48 -10.96 -1.11 -3.43
C THR A 48 -10.42 -2.45 -3.95
N SER A 49 -9.19 -2.77 -3.55
CA SER A 49 -8.41 -3.94 -3.99
C SER A 49 -7.69 -4.53 -2.78
N PHE A 50 -7.34 -5.81 -2.85
CA PHE A 50 -6.52 -6.41 -1.80
C PHE A 50 -5.11 -5.81 -1.82
N VAL A 51 -4.50 -5.68 -0.64
CA VAL A 51 -3.09 -5.31 -0.50
C VAL A 51 -2.40 -6.34 0.36
N VAL A 52 -1.37 -6.97 -0.18
CA VAL A 52 -0.51 -7.91 0.53
C VAL A 52 0.89 -7.33 0.59
N HIS A 53 1.46 -7.32 1.78
CA HIS A 53 2.77 -6.76 2.06
C HIS A 53 3.65 -7.77 2.79
N THR A 54 4.92 -7.79 2.42
CA THR A 54 5.96 -8.49 3.16
C THR A 54 7.18 -7.59 3.34
N ASN A 55 7.85 -7.75 4.47
CA ASN A 55 9.09 -7.06 4.77
C ASN A 55 10.15 -8.07 5.21
N ARG A 56 11.43 -7.72 4.99
CA ARG A 56 12.55 -8.42 5.62
C ARG A 56 12.41 -8.38 7.16
N VAL A 57 13.06 -9.33 7.82
CA VAL A 57 13.18 -9.40 9.27
C VAL A 57 14.63 -9.66 9.67
N GLY A 58 15.01 -9.29 10.89
CA GLY A 58 16.34 -9.51 11.43
C GLY A 58 17.29 -8.32 11.22
N PHE A 59 18.59 -8.55 11.42
CA PHE A 59 19.62 -7.52 11.36
C PHE A 59 20.61 -7.76 10.23
N GLU A 60 20.94 -6.71 9.48
CA GLU A 60 21.97 -6.72 8.43
C GLU A 60 22.64 -5.35 8.39
N ASP A 61 23.97 -5.31 8.45
CA ASP A 61 24.77 -4.08 8.40
C ASP A 61 24.31 -2.97 9.37
N GLY A 62 23.87 -3.37 10.56
CA GLY A 62 23.40 -2.45 11.62
C GLY A 62 21.97 -1.92 11.39
N LEU A 63 21.27 -2.38 10.37
CA LEU A 63 19.85 -2.10 10.14
C LEU A 63 19.00 -3.24 10.71
N ASN A 64 18.02 -2.88 11.54
CA ASN A 64 16.98 -3.80 12.00
C ASN A 64 15.78 -3.77 11.05
N PHE A 65 15.30 -4.91 10.58
CA PHE A 65 14.09 -5.04 9.78
C PHE A 65 12.97 -5.66 10.60
N TRP A 66 11.77 -5.07 10.51
CA TRP A 66 10.70 -5.30 11.47
C TRP A 66 9.74 -6.45 11.12
N GLY A 67 9.83 -7.06 9.94
CA GLY A 67 8.94 -8.16 9.55
C GLY A 67 7.48 -7.70 9.41
N SER A 68 6.56 -8.36 10.13
CA SER A 68 5.12 -8.07 10.15
C SER A 68 4.50 -7.98 8.76
N ALA A 69 4.63 -9.07 7.98
CA ALA A 69 3.88 -9.22 6.74
C ALA A 69 2.37 -9.07 7.01
N ALA A 70 1.62 -8.42 6.13
CA ALA A 70 0.22 -8.11 6.37
C ALA A 70 -0.61 -8.19 5.09
N ALA A 71 -1.88 -8.59 5.21
CA ALA A 71 -2.84 -8.58 4.12
C ALA A 71 -4.09 -7.78 4.54
N PHE A 72 -4.56 -6.90 3.65
CA PHE A 72 -5.75 -6.08 3.84
C PHE A 72 -6.76 -6.34 2.73
N ASP A 73 -8.04 -6.31 3.10
CA ASP A 73 -9.16 -6.45 2.19
C ASP A 73 -9.49 -5.14 1.45
N PRO A 74 -10.36 -5.16 0.43
CA PRO A 74 -10.82 -3.96 -0.28
C PRO A 74 -11.51 -2.89 0.59
N ASN A 75 -11.96 -3.21 1.81
CA ASN A 75 -12.49 -2.24 2.77
C ASN A 75 -11.39 -1.58 3.62
N GLY A 76 -10.16 -2.08 3.55
CA GLY A 76 -9.05 -1.69 4.39
C GLY A 76 -9.04 -2.40 5.75
N ASP A 77 -9.74 -3.53 5.87
CA ASP A 77 -9.72 -4.36 7.08
C ASP A 77 -8.57 -5.37 7.00
N LEU A 78 -7.91 -5.61 8.13
CA LEU A 78 -6.79 -6.54 8.23
C LEU A 78 -7.32 -7.98 8.16
N LEU A 79 -6.79 -8.76 7.22
CA LEU A 79 -7.12 -10.18 7.04
C LEU A 79 -6.17 -11.09 7.81
N GLY A 80 -4.91 -10.69 7.94
CA GLY A 80 -3.90 -11.41 8.70
C GLY A 80 -2.58 -10.66 8.76
N GLU A 81 -1.83 -10.90 9.81
CA GLU A 81 -0.53 -10.30 10.08
C GLU A 81 0.44 -11.35 10.64
N GLY A 82 1.68 -11.32 10.15
CA GLY A 82 2.78 -12.15 10.63
C GLY A 82 3.45 -11.54 11.86
N PRO A 83 4.28 -12.32 12.58
CA PRO A 83 4.96 -11.84 13.77
C PRO A 83 5.95 -10.70 13.43
N ALA A 84 6.11 -9.79 14.38
CA ALA A 84 7.14 -8.77 14.33
C ALA A 84 8.50 -9.36 14.73
N PHE A 85 9.57 -8.97 14.05
CA PHE A 85 10.95 -9.37 14.35
C PHE A 85 11.25 -10.88 14.31
N GLU A 86 10.34 -11.71 13.80
CA GLU A 86 10.53 -13.15 13.63
C GLU A 86 10.36 -13.59 12.17
N GLU A 87 11.12 -14.61 11.77
CA GLU A 87 10.93 -15.27 10.47
C GLU A 87 9.67 -16.12 10.50
N ALA A 88 8.79 -15.95 9.51
CA ALA A 88 7.54 -16.70 9.44
C ALA A 88 6.99 -16.81 8.02
N LEU A 89 6.24 -17.89 7.78
CA LEU A 89 5.31 -18.01 6.66
C LEU A 89 3.91 -17.62 7.15
N THR A 90 3.42 -16.46 6.71
CA THR A 90 2.06 -16.00 7.03
C THR A 90 1.11 -16.42 5.92
N LEU A 91 0.04 -17.15 6.27
CA LEU A 91 -0.97 -17.62 5.34
C LEU A 91 -2.28 -16.85 5.55
N VAL A 92 -2.85 -16.34 4.46
CA VAL A 92 -4.12 -15.60 4.49
C VAL A 92 -4.94 -16.00 3.26
N GLU A 93 -6.25 -16.19 3.44
CA GLU A 93 -7.20 -16.45 2.35
C GLU A 93 -7.80 -15.14 1.84
N LEU A 94 -7.86 -14.97 0.51
CA LEU A 94 -8.47 -13.82 -0.14
C LEU A 94 -9.76 -14.25 -0.85
N ASP A 95 -10.92 -13.86 -0.32
CA ASP A 95 -12.20 -14.07 -1.03
C ASP A 95 -12.38 -13.00 -2.11
N LEU A 96 -12.05 -13.34 -3.35
CA LEU A 96 -12.15 -12.42 -4.48
C LEU A 96 -13.57 -11.89 -4.73
N ASN A 97 -14.63 -12.55 -4.23
CA ASN A 97 -15.99 -12.01 -4.32
C ASN A 97 -16.17 -10.71 -3.52
N GLN A 98 -15.28 -10.44 -2.55
CA GLN A 98 -15.29 -9.19 -1.79
C GLN A 98 -15.03 -7.97 -2.67
N LEU A 99 -14.25 -8.09 -3.75
CA LEU A 99 -14.01 -7.01 -4.72
C LEU A 99 -15.33 -6.53 -5.32
N HIS A 100 -16.18 -7.46 -5.75
CA HIS A 100 -17.49 -7.13 -6.31
C HIS A 100 -18.40 -6.46 -5.29
N ARG A 101 -18.45 -6.97 -4.06
CA ARG A 101 -19.26 -6.39 -2.98
C ARG A 101 -18.81 -4.96 -2.65
N THR A 102 -17.50 -4.75 -2.49
CA THR A 102 -16.94 -3.44 -2.15
C THR A 102 -17.08 -2.44 -3.29
N ARG A 103 -16.74 -2.81 -4.53
CA ARG A 103 -16.85 -1.93 -5.70
C ARG A 103 -18.29 -1.60 -6.10
N SER A 104 -19.25 -2.49 -5.80
CA SER A 104 -20.68 -2.18 -6.00
C SER A 104 -21.18 -1.13 -5.01
N ARG A 105 -20.69 -1.18 -3.76
CA ARG A 105 -21.05 -0.22 -2.70
C ARG A 105 -20.33 1.11 -2.87
N LEU A 106 -19.06 1.09 -3.29
CA LEU A 106 -18.20 2.25 -3.45
C LEU A 106 -17.47 2.18 -4.81
N PRO A 107 -18.11 2.62 -5.90
CA PRO A 107 -17.60 2.44 -7.26
C PRO A 107 -16.53 3.47 -7.64
N LEU A 108 -15.45 3.59 -6.86
CA LEU A 108 -14.40 4.60 -7.04
C LEU A 108 -13.77 4.56 -8.43
N LEU A 109 -13.52 3.36 -8.97
CA LEU A 109 -12.89 3.21 -10.29
C LEU A 109 -13.80 3.71 -11.42
N ARG A 110 -15.11 3.49 -11.29
CA ARG A 110 -16.10 3.98 -12.26
C ARG A 110 -16.19 5.50 -12.24
N ASP A 111 -16.08 6.08 -11.04
CA ASP A 111 -16.25 7.52 -10.82
C ASP A 111 -14.93 8.30 -11.04
N GLU A 112 -13.82 7.60 -11.29
CA GLU A 112 -12.50 8.20 -11.54
C GLU A 112 -12.50 9.04 -12.83
N ARG A 113 -11.86 10.22 -12.77
CA ARG A 113 -11.85 11.20 -13.87
C ARG A 113 -10.50 11.20 -14.57
N THR A 114 -10.15 10.08 -15.18
CA THR A 114 -8.83 9.86 -15.82
C THR A 114 -8.43 10.96 -16.80
N ALA A 115 -9.38 11.48 -17.61
CA ALA A 115 -9.12 12.58 -18.54
C ALA A 115 -8.73 13.90 -17.82
N LEU A 116 -9.36 14.19 -16.68
CA LEU A 116 -9.01 15.35 -15.85
C LEU A 116 -7.60 15.16 -15.25
N VAL A 117 -7.33 13.99 -14.68
CA VAL A 117 -6.03 13.65 -14.12
C VAL A 117 -4.93 13.79 -15.17
N GLN A 118 -5.14 13.24 -16.37
CA GLN A 118 -4.20 13.34 -17.48
C GLN A 118 -3.95 14.80 -17.88
N ARG A 119 -5.01 15.60 -18.04
CA ARG A 119 -4.90 17.02 -18.40
C ARG A 119 -4.09 17.80 -17.36
N GLU A 120 -4.40 17.64 -16.08
CA GLU A 120 -3.70 18.35 -15.01
C GLU A 120 -2.25 17.87 -14.86
N LEU A 121 -1.99 16.57 -15.02
CA LEU A 121 -0.62 16.05 -15.02
C LEU A 121 0.21 16.66 -16.15
N ASN A 122 -0.35 16.73 -17.37
CA ASN A 122 0.31 17.38 -18.51
C ASN A 122 0.59 18.86 -18.23
N ARG A 123 -0.38 19.60 -17.64
CA ARG A 123 -0.19 21.00 -17.25
C ARG A 123 0.95 21.16 -16.24
N ILE A 124 0.96 20.37 -15.16
CA ILE A 124 1.99 20.42 -14.11
C ILE A 124 3.39 20.16 -14.66
N LEU A 125 3.54 19.18 -15.55
CA LEU A 125 4.82 18.84 -16.17
C LEU A 125 5.29 19.94 -17.14
N SER A 126 4.36 20.52 -17.91
CA SER A 126 4.65 21.61 -18.84
C SER A 126 5.03 22.90 -18.10
N ASP A 127 4.36 23.23 -17.01
CA ASP A 127 4.69 24.43 -16.20
C ASP A 127 6.07 24.31 -15.54
N ARG A 128 6.53 23.10 -15.20
CA ARG A 128 7.89 22.88 -14.66
C ARG A 128 8.99 23.08 -15.70
N SER A 129 8.74 22.78 -16.98
CA SER A 129 9.70 23.12 -18.06
C SER A 129 9.88 24.63 -18.25
N ARG A 130 8.93 25.47 -17.78
CA ARG A 130 9.08 26.93 -17.74
C ARG A 130 9.81 27.44 -16.50
N ASN A 131 9.80 26.69 -15.41
CA ASN A 131 10.40 27.07 -14.12
C ASN A 131 11.74 26.39 -13.81
N SER A 132 12.25 25.51 -14.66
CA SER A 132 13.59 24.92 -14.51
C SER A 132 14.72 25.83 -15.03
N GLY A 133 14.54 27.15 -14.95
CA GLY A 133 15.62 28.14 -15.05
C GLY A 133 16.50 28.16 -13.79
N ARG A 134 16.82 26.98 -13.26
CA ARG A 134 17.85 26.74 -12.24
C ARG A 134 18.79 25.67 -12.74
#